data_AF-A0A6P3ETR4-F1
#
_entry.id   AF-A0A6P3ETR4-F1
#
_cell.length_a   1.000
_cell.length_b   1.000
_cell.length_c   1.000
_cell.angle_alpha   90.00
_cell.angle_beta   90.00
_cell.angle_gamma   90.00
#
_symmetry.space_group_name_H-M   'P 1'
#
loop_
_entity.id
_entity.type
_entity.pdbx_description
1 polymer ?
#
loop_
_entity_poly.entity_id
_entity_poly.type
_entity_poly.pdbx_seq_one_letter_code
_entity_poly.pdbx_strand_id
1 'polypeptide(L)'
;MEPQAEAAADSVGAGAREARGEDRLSLLLRLRAQTKQQLLEYKSMIDANEEKTPEQIIQEQQMEAKVEDLENEIEEVKVAFEMKRLALSRMQLSAALKNDLENVNTKSSVFMDTMKEVLKLNKSIMRLQKESWELEEKLLDVRKKRLQLKHASENKLLEIQAEKKKQKEELDSMENSDKIKTMQRSLQTEMDITTVIQHVFQNLILGSKVNWAADPALKETVLQLEKDLSTMS
;
A
#
# COMPACT_ATOMS: atom_id res chain seq x y z
N MET A 1 76.37 -35.98 -65.23
CA MET A 1 75.77 -37.21 -65.77
C MET A 1 74.64 -37.57 -64.82
N GLU A 2 73.41 -37.18 -65.17
CA GLU A 2 72.22 -37.80 -64.56
C GLU A 2 72.12 -39.26 -65.01
N PRO A 3 71.27 -40.05 -64.34
CA PRO A 3 70.00 -40.33 -65.01
C PRO A 3 68.74 -40.22 -64.12
N GLN A 4 67.75 -39.52 -64.68
CA GLN A 4 66.31 -39.86 -64.80
C GLN A 4 65.95 -41.34 -64.49
N ALA A 5 64.76 -41.73 -64.04
CA ALA A 5 63.47 -41.09 -63.78
C ALA A 5 62.57 -42.15 -63.13
N GLU A 6 61.79 -41.82 -62.11
CA GLU A 6 60.45 -42.40 -61.82
C GLU A 6 59.81 -41.66 -60.64
N ALA A 7 59.24 -40.48 -60.90
CA ALA A 7 58.51 -39.72 -59.87
C ALA A 7 57.30 -39.06 -60.54
N ALA A 8 56.22 -39.82 -60.73
CA ALA A 8 54.98 -39.23 -61.26
C ALA A 8 53.67 -39.85 -60.78
N ALA A 9 53.66 -40.89 -59.93
CA ALA A 9 52.40 -41.56 -59.57
C ALA A 9 51.93 -41.40 -58.11
N ASP A 10 52.80 -41.14 -57.13
CA ASP A 10 52.45 -41.30 -55.70
C ASP A 10 52.24 -40.02 -54.89
N SER A 11 52.48 -38.82 -55.45
CA SER A 11 52.41 -37.57 -54.67
C SER A 11 51.03 -36.89 -54.65
N VAL A 12 50.10 -37.26 -55.54
CA VAL A 12 48.77 -36.63 -55.61
C VAL A 12 47.78 -37.25 -54.60
N GLY A 13 48.02 -38.49 -54.16
CA GLY A 13 47.15 -39.20 -53.22
C GLY A 13 47.33 -38.82 -51.75
N ALA A 14 48.50 -38.29 -51.36
CA ALA A 14 48.83 -37.97 -49.96
C ALA A 14 48.24 -36.62 -49.52
N GLY A 15 48.45 -35.55 -50.30
CA GLY A 15 47.95 -34.20 -49.97
C GLY A 15 46.42 -34.09 -49.99
N ALA A 16 45.74 -34.85 -50.86
CA ALA A 16 44.28 -34.92 -50.89
C ALA A 16 43.68 -35.69 -49.70
N ARG A 17 44.47 -36.51 -49.01
CA ARG A 17 44.02 -37.34 -47.87
C ARG A 17 44.26 -36.65 -46.53
N GLU A 18 45.33 -35.86 -46.42
CA GLU A 18 45.63 -34.97 -45.29
C GLU A 18 44.71 -33.75 -45.23
N ALA A 19 44.50 -33.03 -46.35
CA ALA A 19 43.55 -31.92 -46.41
C ALA A 19 42.10 -32.37 -46.09
N ARG A 20 41.73 -33.58 -46.53
CA ARG A 20 40.42 -34.20 -46.22
C ARG A 20 40.30 -34.65 -44.76
N GLY A 21 41.42 -34.87 -44.06
CA GLY A 21 41.48 -35.14 -42.63
C GLY A 21 41.34 -33.88 -41.79
N GLU A 22 42.01 -32.80 -42.18
CA GLU A 22 41.89 -31.46 -41.56
C GLU A 22 40.47 -30.88 -41.73
N ASP A 23 39.85 -31.07 -42.89
CA ASP A 23 38.44 -30.72 -43.13
C ASP A 23 37.47 -31.51 -42.25
N ARG A 24 37.76 -32.79 -41.96
CA ARG A 24 36.95 -33.60 -41.04
C ARG A 24 37.16 -33.19 -39.59
N LEU A 25 38.38 -32.83 -39.19
CA LEU A 25 38.68 -32.37 -37.83
C LEU A 25 38.02 -31.01 -37.56
N SER A 26 38.09 -30.08 -38.50
CA SER A 26 37.44 -28.78 -38.39
C SER A 26 35.91 -28.91 -38.36
N LEU A 27 35.33 -29.84 -39.14
CA LEU A 27 33.91 -30.17 -39.07
C LEU A 27 33.51 -30.72 -37.70
N LEU A 28 34.30 -31.64 -37.11
CA LEU A 28 34.03 -32.20 -35.79
C LEU A 28 34.12 -31.15 -34.67
N LEU A 29 35.09 -30.23 -34.74
CA LEU A 29 35.22 -29.12 -33.79
C LEU A 29 34.03 -28.17 -33.88
N ARG A 30 33.56 -27.87 -35.10
CA ARG A 30 32.37 -27.06 -35.34
C ARG A 30 31.11 -27.72 -34.77
N LEU A 31 30.93 -29.01 -35.02
CA LEU A 31 29.82 -29.79 -34.48
C LEU A 31 29.84 -29.80 -32.94
N ARG A 32 31.01 -30.03 -32.33
CA ARG A 32 31.17 -29.97 -30.86
C ARG A 32 30.77 -28.61 -30.29
N ALA A 33 31.21 -27.52 -30.92
CA ALA A 33 30.87 -26.17 -30.48
C ALA A 33 29.36 -25.92 -30.59
N GLN A 34 28.75 -26.35 -31.70
CA GLN A 34 27.31 -26.23 -31.93
C GLN A 34 26.50 -27.05 -30.90
N THR A 35 26.87 -28.30 -30.63
CA THR A 35 26.18 -29.13 -29.63
C THR A 35 26.32 -28.55 -28.22
N LYS A 36 27.49 -27.98 -27.87
CA LYS A 36 27.68 -27.30 -26.59
C LYS A 36 26.78 -26.06 -26.47
N GLN A 37 26.68 -25.28 -27.53
CA GLN A 37 25.81 -24.11 -27.58
C GLN A 37 24.34 -24.50 -27.43
N GLN A 38 23.88 -25.52 -28.16
CA GLN A 38 22.51 -26.03 -28.04
C GLN A 38 22.21 -26.56 -26.63
N LEU A 39 23.14 -27.27 -25.99
CA LEU A 39 22.97 -27.74 -24.61
C LEU A 39 22.83 -26.57 -23.61
N LEU A 40 23.59 -25.50 -23.82
CA LEU A 40 23.50 -24.29 -23.00
C LEU A 40 22.16 -23.56 -23.20
N GLU A 41 21.69 -23.47 -24.45
CA GLU A 41 20.39 -22.89 -24.78
C GLU A 41 19.24 -23.69 -24.18
N TYR A 42 19.24 -25.02 -24.31
CA TYR A 42 18.24 -25.87 -23.69
C TYR A 42 18.26 -25.80 -22.16
N LYS A 43 19.46 -25.79 -21.57
CA LYS A 43 19.58 -25.61 -20.12
C LYS A 43 19.01 -24.26 -19.67
N SER A 44 19.35 -23.18 -20.37
CA SER A 44 18.80 -21.85 -20.05
C SER A 44 17.29 -21.77 -20.25
N MET A 45 16.74 -22.48 -21.24
CA MET A 45 15.30 -22.57 -21.45
C MET A 45 14.62 -23.38 -20.35
N ILE A 46 15.24 -24.46 -19.87
CA ILE A 46 14.73 -25.26 -18.74
C ILE A 46 14.77 -24.42 -17.45
N ASP A 47 15.92 -23.82 -17.14
CA ASP A 47 16.10 -22.99 -15.94
C ASP A 47 15.15 -21.77 -15.94
N ALA A 48 14.83 -21.20 -17.12
CA ALA A 48 13.88 -20.09 -17.26
C ALA A 48 12.41 -20.52 -17.26
N ASN A 49 12.12 -21.79 -17.56
CA ASN A 49 10.76 -22.36 -17.63
C ASN A 49 10.43 -23.24 -16.41
N GLU A 50 11.40 -23.45 -15.50
CA GLU A 50 11.16 -23.85 -14.12
C GLU A 50 10.46 -22.70 -13.40
N GLU A 51 9.14 -22.63 -13.57
CA GLU A 51 8.29 -21.81 -12.72
C GLU A 51 8.39 -22.37 -11.30
N LYS A 52 9.02 -21.61 -10.40
CA LYS A 52 9.16 -22.00 -8.98
C LYS A 52 7.79 -22.42 -8.47
N THR A 53 7.68 -23.64 -7.92
CA THR A 53 6.38 -24.11 -7.43
C THR A 53 5.91 -23.22 -6.28
N PRO A 54 4.60 -23.09 -6.06
CA PRO A 54 4.07 -22.29 -4.95
C PRO A 54 4.68 -22.67 -3.59
N GLU A 55 4.99 -23.96 -3.35
CA GLU A 55 5.67 -24.39 -2.13
C GLU A 55 7.11 -23.85 -2.03
N GLN A 56 7.85 -23.81 -3.14
CA GLN A 56 9.22 -23.27 -3.17
C GLN A 56 9.22 -21.75 -2.92
N ILE A 57 8.26 -21.03 -3.50
CA ILE A 57 8.11 -19.58 -3.28
C ILE A 57 7.78 -19.28 -1.81
N ILE A 58 6.85 -20.04 -1.21
CA ILE A 58 6.50 -19.89 0.21
C ILE A 58 7.70 -20.20 1.10
N GLN A 59 8.48 -21.23 0.76
CA GLN A 59 9.67 -21.60 1.53
C GLN A 59 10.79 -20.56 1.41
N GLU A 60 10.99 -19.98 0.22
CA GLU A 60 11.95 -18.91 -0.03
C GLU A 60 11.56 -17.64 0.73
N GLN A 61 10.27 -17.25 0.70
CA GLN A 61 9.77 -16.11 1.49
C GLN A 61 9.92 -16.33 3.00
N GLN A 62 9.65 -17.54 3.49
CA GLN A 62 9.87 -17.88 4.90
C GLN A 62 11.35 -17.86 5.29
N MET A 63 12.23 -18.24 4.37
CA MET A 63 13.67 -18.19 4.58
C MET A 63 14.18 -16.74 4.55
N GLU A 64 13.66 -15.92 3.64
CA GLU A 64 14.00 -14.49 3.53
C GLU A 64 13.55 -13.72 4.77
N ALA A 65 12.33 -13.97 5.27
CA ALA A 65 11.86 -13.40 6.53
C ALA A 65 12.76 -13.80 7.73
N LYS A 66 13.20 -15.07 7.79
CA LYS A 66 14.15 -15.52 8.83
C LYS A 66 15.52 -14.88 8.70
N VAL A 67 15.99 -14.64 7.47
CA VAL A 67 17.26 -13.94 7.23
C VAL A 67 17.14 -12.50 7.71
N GLU A 68 16.06 -11.80 7.37
CA GLU A 68 15.80 -10.44 7.84
C GLU A 68 15.72 -10.37 9.37
N ASP A 69 15.03 -11.31 10.02
CA ASP A 69 14.98 -11.40 11.48
C ASP A 69 16.37 -11.58 12.11
N LEU A 70 17.20 -12.47 11.54
CA LEU A 70 18.57 -12.70 12.01
C LEU A 70 19.48 -11.51 11.77
N GLU A 71 19.35 -10.81 10.63
CA GLU A 71 20.10 -9.59 10.33
C GLU A 71 19.76 -8.48 11.31
N ASN A 72 18.48 -8.32 11.64
CA ASN A 72 18.02 -7.37 12.66
C ASN A 72 18.60 -7.72 14.04
N GLU A 73 18.56 -8.99 14.46
CA GLU A 73 19.14 -9.43 15.73
C GLU A 73 20.66 -9.19 15.78
N ILE A 74 21.37 -9.46 14.68
CA ILE A 74 22.81 -9.20 14.55
C ILE A 74 23.10 -7.71 14.72
N GLU A 75 22.35 -6.83 14.06
CA GLU A 75 22.57 -5.39 14.15
C GLU A 75 22.26 -4.86 15.56
N GLU A 76 21.18 -5.33 16.21
CA GLU A 76 20.88 -5.00 17.61
C GLU A 76 22.02 -5.41 18.55
N VAL A 77 22.51 -6.65 18.43
CA VAL A 77 23.61 -7.16 19.25
C VAL A 77 24.90 -6.38 18.99
N LYS A 78 25.18 -6.02 17.74
CA LYS A 78 26.36 -5.25 17.34
C LYS A 78 26.31 -3.83 17.91
N VAL A 79 25.18 -3.14 17.82
CA VAL A 79 24.98 -1.82 18.43
C VAL A 79 25.18 -1.91 19.95
N ALA A 80 24.59 -2.91 20.61
CA ALA A 80 24.75 -3.12 22.04
C ALA A 80 26.21 -3.42 22.42
N PHE A 81 26.93 -4.21 21.63
CA PHE A 81 28.34 -4.50 21.82
C PHE A 81 29.20 -3.25 21.68
N GLU A 82 28.99 -2.44 20.64
CA GLU A 82 29.73 -1.19 20.44
C GLU A 82 29.49 -0.20 21.58
N MET A 83 28.25 -0.07 22.05
CA MET A 83 27.93 0.77 23.22
C MET A 83 28.62 0.28 24.49
N LYS A 84 28.58 -1.03 24.77
CA LYS A 84 29.27 -1.62 25.93
C LYS A 84 30.77 -1.45 25.84
N ARG A 85 31.37 -1.64 24.66
CA ARG A 85 32.78 -1.42 24.39
C ARG A 85 33.17 0.03 24.63
N LEU A 86 32.40 0.98 24.10
CA LEU A 86 32.63 2.41 24.31
C LEU A 86 32.55 2.79 25.80
N ALA A 87 31.54 2.29 26.51
CA ALA A 87 31.38 2.51 27.95
C ALA A 87 32.59 1.94 28.72
N LEU A 88 33.01 0.71 28.42
CA LEU A 88 34.17 0.08 29.04
C LEU A 88 35.47 0.87 28.77
N SER A 89 35.72 1.27 27.51
CA SER A 89 36.90 2.08 27.16
C SER A 89 36.90 3.43 27.88
N ARG A 90 35.74 4.08 28.02
CA ARG A 90 35.61 5.32 28.81
C ARG A 90 35.88 5.09 30.29
N MET A 91 35.40 3.98 30.85
CA MET A 91 35.67 3.62 32.25
C MET A 91 37.15 3.31 32.49
N GLN A 92 37.78 2.54 31.60
CA GLN A 92 39.21 2.22 31.67
C GLN A 92 40.06 3.48 31.55
N LEU A 93 39.75 4.35 30.59
CA LEU A 93 40.45 5.64 30.45
C LEU A 93 40.27 6.50 31.71
N SER A 94 39.06 6.55 32.27
CA SER A 94 38.79 7.31 33.52
C SER A 94 39.56 6.73 34.71
N ALA A 95 39.67 5.41 34.81
CA ALA A 95 40.42 4.73 35.86
C ALA A 95 41.93 4.94 35.73
N ALA A 96 42.47 4.83 34.51
CA ALA A 96 43.87 5.12 34.22
C ALA A 96 44.21 6.59 34.54
N LEU A 97 43.38 7.53 34.06
CA LEU A 97 43.52 8.96 34.37
C LEU A 97 43.49 9.23 35.87
N LYS A 98 42.62 8.53 36.64
CA LYS A 98 42.56 8.66 38.09
C LYS A 98 43.85 8.16 38.76
N ASN A 99 44.36 7.00 38.36
CA ASN A 99 45.60 6.44 38.93
C ASN A 99 46.81 7.33 38.61
N ASP A 100 46.91 7.85 37.38
CA ASP A 100 47.94 8.79 37.00
C ASP A 100 47.86 10.08 37.84
N LEU A 101 46.64 10.53 38.15
CA LEU A 101 46.41 11.70 39.00
C LEU A 101 46.89 11.52 40.44
N GLU A 102 46.68 10.34 41.01
CA GLU A 102 47.18 9.98 42.34
C GLU A 102 48.72 9.92 42.38
N ASN A 103 49.37 9.68 41.22
CA ASN A 103 50.82 9.60 41.07
C ASN A 103 51.50 10.97 40.79
N VAL A 104 50.78 11.98 40.28
CA VAL A 104 51.35 13.33 40.03
C VAL A 104 51.33 14.17 41.31
N ASN A 105 52.45 14.15 42.04
CA ASN A 105 52.69 14.97 43.23
C ASN A 105 52.52 16.49 42.94
N THR A 106 51.49 17.10 43.56
CA THR A 106 51.25 18.51 43.96
C THR A 106 51.66 19.72 43.09
N LYS A 107 52.32 19.57 41.93
CA LYS A 107 52.79 20.71 41.11
C LYS A 107 51.87 21.10 39.94
N SER A 108 50.79 20.38 39.67
CA SER A 108 49.90 20.69 38.54
C SER A 108 48.49 21.08 38.98
N SER A 109 48.38 22.11 39.83
CA SER A 109 47.08 22.70 40.24
C SER A 109 46.20 22.99 39.02
N VAL A 110 46.78 23.59 37.98
CA VAL A 110 46.06 23.96 36.76
C VAL A 110 45.51 22.72 36.02
N PHE A 111 46.25 21.61 35.97
CA PHE A 111 45.76 20.37 35.38
C PHE A 111 44.64 19.74 36.21
N MET A 112 44.77 19.74 37.54
CA MET A 112 43.72 19.26 38.46
C MET A 112 42.44 20.06 38.31
N ASP A 113 42.54 21.39 38.21
CA ASP A 113 41.42 22.29 38.02
C ASP A 113 40.77 22.07 36.65
N THR A 114 41.58 21.96 35.59
CA THR A 114 41.10 21.65 34.23
C THR A 114 40.39 20.30 34.17
N MET A 115 40.93 19.27 34.83
CA MET A 115 40.31 17.94 34.88
C MET A 115 38.97 17.97 35.64
N LYS A 116 38.88 18.74 36.73
CA LYS A 116 37.62 18.94 37.47
C LYS A 116 36.58 19.63 36.59
N GLU A 117 36.97 20.61 35.78
CA GLU A 117 36.08 21.25 34.81
C GLU A 117 35.61 20.28 33.71
N VAL A 118 36.53 19.48 33.15
CA VAL A 118 36.20 18.44 32.16
C VAL A 118 35.21 17.42 32.73
N LEU A 119 35.37 16.98 33.98
CA LEU A 119 34.43 16.07 34.64
C LEU A 119 33.06 16.73 34.85
N LYS A 120 33.02 18.01 35.23
CA LYS A 120 31.77 18.78 35.37
C LYS A 120 31.04 18.93 34.03
N LEU A 121 31.80 19.17 32.96
CA LEU A 121 31.29 19.22 31.59
C LEU A 121 30.72 17.87 31.17
N ASN A 122 31.48 16.78 31.33
CA ASN A 122 31.03 15.42 31.03
C ASN A 122 29.75 15.05 31.79
N LYS A 123 29.64 15.41 33.07
CA LYS A 123 28.41 15.20 33.85
C LYS A 123 27.21 15.95 33.26
N SER A 124 27.44 17.14 32.72
CA SER A 124 26.40 17.95 32.09
C SER A 124 26.02 17.39 30.71
N ILE A 125 27.00 16.95 29.92
CA ILE A 125 26.80 16.27 28.65
C ILE A 125 25.95 15.00 28.85
N MET A 126 26.29 14.16 29.84
CA MET A 126 25.52 12.95 30.14
C MET A 126 24.06 13.27 30.51
N ARG A 127 23.82 14.36 31.26
CA ARG A 127 22.47 14.77 31.62
C ARG A 127 21.66 15.21 30.39
N LEU A 128 22.25 16.06 29.55
CA LEU A 128 21.61 16.51 28.30
C LEU A 128 21.35 15.35 27.33
N GLN A 129 22.25 14.38 27.24
CA GLN A 129 22.05 13.17 26.44
C GLN A 129 20.87 12.34 26.96
N LYS A 130 20.77 12.18 28.28
CA LYS A 130 19.63 11.48 28.90
C LYS A 130 18.31 12.20 28.61
N GLU A 131 18.28 13.52 28.80
CA GLU A 131 17.10 14.34 28.49
C GLU A 131 16.72 14.26 27.01
N SER A 132 17.71 14.22 26.10
CA SER A 132 17.49 14.03 24.67
C SER A 132 16.83 12.69 24.37
N TRP A 133 17.28 11.60 24.99
CA TRP A 133 16.69 10.28 24.81
C TRP A 133 15.25 10.21 25.33
N GLU A 134 14.99 10.78 26.52
CA GLU A 134 13.63 10.86 27.07
C GLU A 134 12.68 11.67 26.17
N LEU A 135 13.19 12.72 25.53
CA LEU A 135 12.41 13.54 24.59
C LEU A 135 12.16 12.79 23.27
N GLU A 136 13.15 12.06 22.77
CA GLU A 136 13.04 11.25 21.56
C GLU A 136 12.05 10.10 21.73
N GLU A 137 12.04 9.45 22.89
CA GLU A 137 11.03 8.44 23.24
C GLU A 137 9.62 9.02 23.24
N LYS A 138 9.42 10.19 23.87
CA LYS A 138 8.13 10.90 23.85
C LYS A 138 7.70 11.27 22.43
N LEU A 139 8.65 11.67 21.57
CA LEU A 139 8.38 11.98 20.17
C LEU A 139 7.90 10.74 19.40
N LEU A 140 8.53 9.59 19.63
CA LEU A 140 8.11 8.32 19.03
C LEU A 140 6.70 7.91 19.48
N ASP A 141 6.37 8.05 20.77
CA ASP A 141 5.01 7.76 21.28
C ASP A 141 3.96 8.68 20.63
N VAL A 142 4.24 9.97 20.49
CA VAL A 142 3.35 10.91 19.78
C VAL A 142 3.17 10.52 18.31
N ARG A 143 4.25 10.13 17.62
CA ARG A 143 4.19 9.66 16.23
C ARG A 143 3.33 8.40 16.09
N LYS A 144 3.45 7.46 17.04
CA LYS A 144 2.64 6.23 17.09
C LYS A 144 1.15 6.55 17.30
N LYS A 145 0.82 7.39 18.28
CA LYS A 145 -0.56 7.83 18.55
C LYS A 145 -1.17 8.55 17.34
N ARG A 146 -0.41 9.42 16.69
CA ARG A 146 -0.84 10.12 15.46
C ARG A 146 -1.16 9.14 14.33
N LEU A 147 -0.34 8.10 14.15
CA LEU A 147 -0.57 7.09 13.12
C LEU A 147 -1.85 6.28 13.40
N GLN A 148 -2.04 5.85 14.65
CA GLN A 148 -3.27 5.16 15.07
C GLN A 148 -4.52 6.02 14.83
N LEU A 149 -4.46 7.31 15.16
CA LEU A 149 -5.56 8.24 14.91
C LEU A 149 -5.85 8.40 13.41
N LYS A 150 -4.81 8.46 12.57
CA LYS A 150 -4.96 8.54 11.11
C LYS A 150 -5.71 7.33 10.57
N HIS A 151 -5.30 6.11 10.97
CA HIS A 151 -6.00 4.89 10.57
C HIS A 151 -7.44 4.83 11.10
N ALA A 152 -7.68 5.23 12.35
CA ALA A 152 -9.03 5.28 12.90
C ALA A 152 -9.94 6.27 12.14
N SER A 153 -9.39 7.44 11.78
CA SER A 153 -10.10 8.43 10.97
C SER A 153 -10.41 7.93 9.56
N GLU A 154 -9.47 7.24 8.92
CA GLU A 154 -9.66 6.64 7.60
C GLU A 154 -10.74 5.56 7.62
N ASN A 155 -10.71 4.68 8.62
CA ASN A 155 -11.75 3.65 8.81
C ASN A 155 -13.13 4.28 9.04
N LYS A 156 -13.21 5.34 9.87
CA LYS A 156 -14.48 6.06 10.09
C LYS A 156 -15.00 6.74 8.83
N LEU A 157 -14.11 7.26 7.98
CA LEU A 157 -14.51 7.84 6.70
C LEU A 157 -15.10 6.78 5.76
N LEU A 158 -14.48 5.58 5.70
CA LEU A 158 -15.01 4.46 4.92
C LEU A 158 -16.37 3.99 5.44
N GLU A 159 -16.56 3.91 6.75
CA GLU A 159 -17.84 3.57 7.38
C GLU A 159 -18.94 4.58 7.01
N ILE A 160 -18.63 5.88 7.07
CA ILE A 160 -19.56 6.95 6.65
C ILE A 160 -19.92 6.82 5.16
N GLN A 161 -18.94 6.54 4.30
CA GLN A 161 -19.21 6.36 2.87
C GLN A 161 -20.08 5.13 2.59
N ALA A 162 -19.84 4.03 3.30
CA ALA A 162 -20.64 2.81 3.19
C ALA A 162 -22.09 3.04 3.65
N GLU A 163 -22.28 3.68 4.81
CA GLU A 163 -23.62 3.98 5.32
C GLU A 163 -24.37 4.96 4.40
N LYS A 164 -23.67 5.97 3.84
CA LYS A 164 -24.25 6.88 2.86
C LYS A 164 -24.71 6.15 1.59
N LYS A 165 -23.94 5.18 1.11
CA LYS A 165 -24.32 4.35 -0.04
C LYS A 165 -25.56 3.52 0.29
N LYS A 166 -25.60 2.88 1.45
CA LYS A 166 -26.75 2.11 1.93
C LYS A 166 -28.01 2.96 2.05
N GLN A 167 -27.93 4.15 2.65
CA GLN A 167 -29.07 5.08 2.74
C GLN A 167 -29.59 5.47 1.35
N LYS A 168 -28.70 5.71 0.39
CA LYS A 168 -29.10 6.01 -0.98
C LYS A 168 -29.85 4.83 -1.62
N GLU A 169 -29.33 3.62 -1.46
CA GLU A 169 -29.99 2.41 -1.98
C GLU A 169 -31.36 2.17 -1.33
N GLU A 170 -31.50 2.41 -0.02
CA GLU A 170 -32.79 2.34 0.68
C GLU A 170 -33.79 3.39 0.16
N LEU A 171 -33.32 4.61 -0.09
CA LEU A 171 -34.15 5.71 -0.61
C LEU A 171 -34.61 5.42 -2.05
N ASP A 172 -33.69 4.96 -2.91
CA ASP A 172 -33.98 4.55 -4.29
C ASP A 172 -34.96 3.35 -4.31
N SER A 173 -34.83 2.40 -3.37
CA SER A 173 -35.76 1.28 -3.21
C SER A 173 -37.14 1.72 -2.76
N MET A 174 -37.22 2.66 -1.82
CA MET A 174 -38.47 3.19 -1.30
C MET A 174 -39.22 4.00 -2.37
N GLU A 175 -38.54 4.88 -3.10
CA GLU A 175 -39.11 5.66 -4.20
C GLU A 175 -39.65 4.75 -5.32
N ASN A 176 -38.92 3.67 -5.61
CA ASN A 176 -39.36 2.68 -6.58
C ASN A 176 -40.40 1.68 -6.04
N SER A 177 -40.71 1.73 -4.74
CA SER A 177 -41.60 0.75 -4.13
C SER A 177 -43.00 0.84 -4.72
N ASP A 178 -43.53 -0.32 -5.10
CA ASP A 178 -44.88 -0.41 -5.66
C ASP A 178 -45.94 0.14 -4.71
N LYS A 179 -45.69 0.09 -3.40
CA LYS A 179 -46.58 0.63 -2.37
C LYS A 179 -46.77 2.14 -2.50
N ILE A 180 -45.69 2.92 -2.66
CA ILE A 180 -45.79 4.38 -2.84
C ILE A 180 -46.52 4.69 -4.15
N LYS A 181 -46.18 3.99 -5.24
CA LYS A 181 -46.85 4.16 -6.54
C LYS A 181 -48.34 3.81 -6.47
N THR A 182 -48.71 2.75 -5.74
CA THR A 182 -50.13 2.38 -5.54
C THR A 182 -50.87 3.41 -4.69
N MET A 183 -50.24 3.96 -3.66
CA MET A 183 -50.83 4.96 -2.78
C MET A 183 -51.04 6.30 -3.52
N GLN A 184 -50.09 6.67 -4.37
CA GLN A 184 -50.20 7.85 -5.24
C GLN A 184 -51.32 7.67 -6.28
N ARG A 185 -51.45 6.48 -6.88
CA ARG A 185 -52.57 6.16 -7.77
C ARG A 185 -53.92 6.20 -7.06
N SER A 186 -54.03 5.62 -5.87
CA SER A 186 -55.28 5.67 -5.10
C SER A 186 -55.67 7.09 -4.71
N LEU A 187 -54.68 7.92 -4.34
CA LEU A 187 -54.91 9.33 -4.03
C LEU A 187 -55.41 10.09 -5.27
N GLN A 188 -54.80 9.85 -6.44
CA GLN A 188 -55.25 10.45 -7.69
C GLN A 188 -56.69 10.04 -8.03
N THR A 189 -57.04 8.75 -7.89
CA THR A 189 -58.41 8.30 -8.14
C THR A 189 -59.42 8.93 -7.17
N GLU A 190 -59.06 9.11 -5.89
CA GLU A 190 -59.92 9.79 -4.92
C GLU A 190 -60.08 11.30 -5.24
N MET A 191 -59.02 11.95 -5.72
CA MET A 191 -59.10 13.33 -6.22
C MET A 191 -60.02 13.45 -7.44
N ASP A 192 -59.90 12.53 -8.40
CA ASP A 192 -60.74 12.51 -9.60
C ASP A 192 -62.22 12.27 -9.24
N ILE A 193 -62.51 11.32 -8.34
CA ILE A 193 -63.87 11.06 -7.84
C ILE A 193 -64.43 12.30 -7.12
N THR A 194 -63.64 12.92 -6.25
CA THR A 194 -64.03 14.14 -5.53
C THR A 194 -64.36 15.26 -6.50
N THR A 195 -63.55 15.44 -7.54
CA THR A 195 -63.77 16.44 -8.60
C THR A 195 -65.06 16.18 -9.37
N VAL A 196 -65.35 14.93 -9.74
CA VAL A 196 -66.61 14.56 -10.39
C VAL A 196 -67.81 14.85 -9.48
N ILE A 197 -67.73 14.50 -8.21
CA ILE A 197 -68.77 14.77 -7.22
C ILE A 197 -69.01 16.28 -7.08
N GLN A 198 -67.94 17.09 -6.99
CA GLN A 198 -68.02 18.55 -6.96
C GLN A 198 -68.76 19.10 -8.19
N HIS A 199 -68.39 18.68 -9.40
CA HIS A 199 -69.06 19.09 -10.64
C HIS A 199 -70.54 18.68 -10.70
N VAL A 200 -70.88 17.48 -10.23
CA VAL A 200 -72.28 17.02 -10.18
C VAL A 200 -73.10 17.91 -9.24
N PHE A 201 -72.59 18.22 -8.05
CA PHE A 201 -73.28 19.10 -7.11
C PHE A 201 -73.43 20.53 -7.65
N GLN A 202 -72.38 21.09 -8.27
CA GLN A 202 -72.46 22.40 -8.94
C GLN A 202 -73.57 22.41 -10.00
N ASN A 203 -73.56 21.43 -10.92
CA ASN A 203 -74.53 21.34 -12.01
C ASN A 203 -75.97 21.16 -11.49
N LEU A 204 -76.16 20.38 -10.43
CA LEU A 204 -77.47 20.18 -9.82
C LEU A 204 -77.99 21.48 -9.21
N ILE A 205 -77.15 22.22 -8.48
CA ILE A 205 -77.52 23.51 -7.86
C ILE A 205 -77.86 24.53 -8.95
N LEU A 206 -77.00 24.69 -9.97
CA LEU A 206 -77.23 25.61 -11.09
C LEU A 206 -78.47 25.22 -11.92
N GLY A 207 -78.70 23.93 -12.14
CA GLY A 207 -79.82 23.39 -12.92
C GLY A 207 -81.16 23.38 -12.18
N SER A 208 -81.16 23.43 -10.85
CA SER A 208 -82.37 23.40 -10.01
C SER A 208 -83.26 24.65 -10.10
N LYS A 209 -82.82 25.70 -10.80
CA LYS A 209 -83.47 27.02 -10.88
C LYS A 209 -83.71 27.71 -9.52
N VAL A 210 -83.11 27.21 -8.44
CA VAL A 210 -83.06 27.89 -7.14
C VAL A 210 -82.21 29.14 -7.28
N ASN A 211 -82.66 30.26 -6.70
CA ASN A 211 -81.91 31.54 -6.74
C ASN A 211 -80.74 31.51 -5.74
N TRP A 212 -79.75 30.68 -6.04
CA TRP A 212 -78.58 30.39 -5.19
C TRP A 212 -77.72 31.62 -4.91
N ALA A 213 -77.75 32.64 -5.77
CA ALA A 213 -77.03 33.89 -5.57
C ALA A 213 -77.69 34.81 -4.52
N ALA A 214 -78.97 34.59 -4.21
CA ALA A 214 -79.73 35.36 -3.22
C ALA A 214 -79.60 34.80 -1.79
N ASP A 215 -79.28 33.51 -1.64
CA ASP A 215 -78.96 32.89 -0.35
C ASP A 215 -77.45 32.96 -0.08
N PRO A 216 -77.00 33.69 0.97
CA PRO A 216 -75.59 33.80 1.31
C PRO A 216 -74.89 32.46 1.56
N ALA A 217 -75.58 31.50 2.18
CA ALA A 217 -75.01 30.19 2.50
C ALA A 217 -74.85 29.32 1.24
N LEU A 218 -75.83 29.38 0.34
CA LEU A 218 -75.77 28.67 -0.94
C LEU A 218 -74.74 29.29 -1.89
N LYS A 219 -74.60 30.61 -1.88
CA LYS A 219 -73.56 31.33 -2.62
C LYS A 219 -72.15 30.93 -2.17
N GLU A 220 -71.91 30.86 -0.86
CA GLU A 220 -70.61 30.47 -0.32
C GLU A 220 -70.24 29.03 -0.68
N THR A 221 -71.19 28.10 -0.53
CA THR A 221 -70.98 26.68 -0.85
C THR A 221 -70.69 26.45 -2.33
N VAL A 222 -71.40 27.12 -3.25
CA VAL A 222 -71.12 27.06 -4.69
C VAL A 222 -69.74 27.63 -5.02
N LEU A 223 -69.34 28.75 -4.43
CA LEU A 223 -68.01 29.35 -4.65
C LEU A 223 -66.87 28.50 -4.07
N GLN A 224 -67.10 27.76 -2.98
CA GLN A 224 -66.11 26.82 -2.45
C GLN A 224 -66.00 25.57 -3.33
N LEU A 225 -67.10 25.10 -3.89
CA LEU A 225 -67.12 24.01 -4.85
C LEU A 225 -66.36 24.36 -6.13
N GLU A 226 -66.34 25.62 -6.55
CA GLU A 226 -65.65 26.13 -7.75
C GLU A 226 -64.12 26.20 -7.59
N LYS A 227 -63.61 26.09 -6.35
CA LYS A 227 -62.16 26.02 -6.10
C LYS A 227 -61.68 24.60 -6.34
N ASP A 228 -61.15 24.34 -7.52
CA ASP A 228 -60.53 23.05 -7.85
C ASP A 228 -59.38 22.74 -6.87
N LEU A 229 -59.40 21.52 -6.32
CA LEU A 229 -58.32 20.96 -5.50
C LEU A 229 -56.96 20.96 -6.22
N SER A 230 -56.97 21.04 -7.55
CA SER A 230 -55.79 21.16 -8.42
C SER A 230 -55.01 22.46 -8.23
N THR A 231 -55.58 23.49 -7.61
CA THR A 231 -54.93 24.80 -7.41
C THR A 231 -54.18 24.93 -6.08
N MET A 232 -54.18 23.89 -5.24
CA MET A 232 -53.47 23.85 -3.95
C MET A 232 -52.11 23.13 -3.98
N SER A 233 -51.49 23.01 -5.15
CA SER A 233 -50.09 22.58 -5.30
C SER A 233 -49.10 23.73 -5.19
#